data_AF-A0A453DYR1-F1
#
_entry.id   AF-A0A453DYR1-F1
#
_cell.length_a   1.000
_cell.length_b   1.000
_cell.length_c   1.000
_cell.angle_alpha   90.00
_cell.angle_beta   90.00
_cell.angle_gamma   90.00
#
_symmetry.space_group_name_H-M   'P 1'
#
loop_
_entity.id
_entity.type
_entity.pdbx_description
1 polymer ?
#
loop_
_entity_poly.entity_id
_entity_poly.type
_entity_poly.pdbx_seq_one_letter_code
_entity_poly.pdbx_strand_id
1 'polypeptide(L)' 'MTHSLILPTNKVYSSLKITYHFFHWKKGTPFADDQGMYNRLTWWEQMDNGKQLTRNRKFLVVVPVVL' A
#
# COMPACT_ATOMS: atom_id res chain seq x y z
N MET A 1 19.78 33.01 -9.74
CA MET A 1 20.13 32.17 -8.57
C MET A 1 18.84 31.73 -7.89
N THR A 2 18.09 30.80 -8.48
CA THR A 2 16.91 30.19 -7.83
C THR A 2 17.30 28.78 -7.44
N HIS A 3 18.01 28.65 -6.32
CA HIS A 3 18.28 27.35 -5.70
C HIS A 3 17.00 26.92 -4.98
N SER A 4 16.04 26.41 -5.75
CA SER A 4 14.82 25.80 -5.22
C SER A 4 15.23 24.52 -4.49
N LEU A 5 15.23 24.58 -3.16
CA LEU A 5 15.38 23.45 -2.27
C LEU A 5 14.16 22.51 -2.45
N ILE A 6 14.11 21.74 -3.53
CA ILE A 6 13.14 20.65 -3.70
C ILE A 6 13.64 19.51 -2.80
N LEU A 7 13.13 19.54 -1.57
CA LEU A 7 13.42 18.59 -0.50
C LEU A 7 13.12 17.12 -0.92
N PRO A 8 13.60 16.12 -0.15
CA PRO A 8 13.29 14.68 -0.31
C PRO A 8 11.78 14.32 -0.38
N THR A 9 10.89 15.29 -0.19
CA THR A 9 9.43 15.19 -0.23
C THR A 9 8.90 14.49 -1.48
N ASN A 10 9.52 14.67 -2.66
CA ASN A 10 9.04 14.03 -3.89
C ASN A 10 9.22 12.51 -3.89
N LYS A 11 10.29 12.00 -3.27
CA LYS A 11 10.53 10.54 -3.15
C LYS A 11 9.55 9.91 -2.17
N VAL A 12 9.34 10.54 -1.01
CA VAL A 12 8.35 10.11 -0.01
C VAL A 12 6.94 10.10 -0.60
N TYR A 13 6.57 11.15 -1.32
CA TYR A 13 5.27 11.25 -1.97
C TYR A 13 5.05 10.17 -3.04
N SER A 14 6.11 9.77 -3.74
CA SER A 14 6.08 8.66 -4.69
C SER A 14 5.86 7.32 -3.98
N SER A 15 6.63 7.05 -2.91
CA SER A 15 6.50 5.82 -2.10
C SER A 15 5.11 5.65 -1.52
N LEU A 16 4.53 6.73 -0.95
CA LEU A 16 3.17 6.75 -0.42
C LEU A 16 2.13 6.38 -1.48
N LYS A 17 2.23 6.97 -2.68
CA LYS A 17 1.31 6.68 -3.79
C LYS A 17 1.39 5.22 -4.25
N ILE A 18 2.61 4.69 -4.37
CA ILE A 18 2.85 3.30 -4.79
C ILE A 18 2.23 2.35 -3.76
N THR A 19 2.57 2.51 -2.48
CA THR A 19 2.05 1.66 -1.42
C THR A 19 0.53 1.72 -1.34
N TYR A 20 -0.06 2.92 -1.40
CA TYR A 20 -1.52 3.07 -1.41
C TYR A 20 -2.16 2.34 -2.60
N HIS A 21 -1.60 2.49 -3.80
CA HIS A 21 -2.15 1.86 -5.00
C HIS A 21 -2.11 0.32 -4.91
N PHE A 22 -1.01 -0.26 -4.43
CA PHE A 22 -0.92 -1.72 -4.28
C PHE A 22 -1.89 -2.25 -3.23
N PHE A 23 -1.98 -1.64 -2.05
CA PHE A 23 -2.83 -2.17 -0.99
C PHE A 23 -4.32 -1.91 -1.23
N HIS A 24 -4.69 -0.75 -1.76
CA HIS A 24 -6.09 -0.32 -1.83
C HIS A 24 -6.72 -0.39 -3.22
N TRP A 25 -5.94 -0.53 -4.28
CA TRP A 25 -6.47 -0.54 -5.66
C TRP A 25 -6.22 -1.85 -6.41
N LYS A 26 -5.07 -2.50 -6.20
CA LYS A 26 -4.76 -3.78 -6.85
C LYS A 26 -5.59 -4.90 -6.21
N LYS A 27 -6.25 -5.69 -7.07
CA LYS A 27 -7.04 -6.87 -6.72
C LYS A 27 -6.40 -8.15 -7.22
N GLY A 28 -6.80 -9.28 -6.65
CA GLY A 28 -6.27 -10.59 -7.00
C GLY A 28 -4.88 -10.83 -6.41
N THR A 29 -4.22 -11.89 -6.88
CA THR A 29 -2.85 -12.24 -6.51
C THR A 29 -1.95 -12.19 -7.75
N PRO A 30 -0.61 -12.11 -7.61
CA PRO A 30 0.29 -12.22 -8.74
C PRO A 30 0.38 -13.64 -9.33
N PHE A 31 -0.24 -14.64 -8.69
CA PHE A 31 -0.22 -16.04 -9.09
C PHE A 31 -1.59 -16.45 -9.64
N ALA A 32 -1.63 -16.98 -10.87
CA ALA A 32 -2.88 -17.30 -11.55
C ALA A 32 -3.75 -18.32 -10.79
N ASP A 33 -3.12 -19.27 -10.08
CA ASP A 33 -3.80 -20.37 -9.40
C ASP A 33 -4.57 -19.92 -8.14
N ASP A 34 -4.15 -18.83 -7.50
CA ASP A 34 -4.77 -18.28 -6.30
C ASP A 34 -5.85 -17.23 -6.61
N GLN A 35 -6.02 -16.86 -7.88
CA GLN A 35 -6.92 -15.78 -8.29
C GLN A 35 -8.38 -16.04 -7.86
N GLY A 36 -8.85 -17.29 -7.84
CA GLY A 36 -10.27 -17.62 -7.62
C GLY A 36 -10.93 -16.88 -6.46
N MET A 37 -10.45 -17.08 -5.23
CA MET A 37 -11.00 -16.47 -4.01
C MET A 37 -10.67 -14.97 -3.89
N TYR A 38 -9.59 -14.52 -4.51
CA TYR A 38 -9.01 -13.19 -4.30
C TYR A 38 -9.27 -12.19 -5.44
N ASN A 39 -9.83 -12.64 -6.57
CA ASN A 39 -10.12 -11.87 -7.78
C ASN A 39 -10.87 -10.55 -7.51
N ARG A 40 -11.72 -10.56 -6.48
CA ARG A 40 -12.59 -9.44 -6.15
C ARG A 40 -12.06 -8.59 -4.98
N LEU A 41 -11.02 -9.07 -4.30
CA LEU A 41 -10.48 -8.51 -3.08
C LEU A 41 -9.20 -7.74 -3.38
N THR A 42 -9.12 -6.53 -2.84
CA THR A 42 -7.88 -5.75 -2.76
C THR A 42 -6.88 -6.45 -1.86
N TRP A 43 -5.59 -6.15 -2.00
CA TRP A 43 -4.56 -6.74 -1.14
C TRP A 43 -4.78 -6.40 0.34
N TRP A 44 -5.32 -5.20 0.62
CA TRP A 44 -5.73 -4.82 1.96
C TRP A 44 -6.83 -5.74 2.52
N GLU A 45 -7.84 -6.08 1.72
CA GLU A 45 -8.95 -6.95 2.14
C GLU A 45 -8.51 -8.41 2.33
N GLN A 46 -7.53 -8.88 1.55
CA GLN A 46 -6.96 -10.21 1.68
C GLN A 46 -6.18 -10.37 3.00
N MET A 47 -5.49 -9.33 3.44
CA MET A 47 -4.72 -9.36 4.69
C MET A 47 -5.58 -9.58 5.92
N ASP A 48 -5.09 -10.42 6.84
CA ASP A 48 -5.75 -10.75 8.11
C ASP A 48 -7.25 -11.14 7.93
N ASN A 49 -7.59 -11.74 6.78
CA ASN A 49 -8.96 -12.11 6.41
C ASN A 49 -9.97 -10.98 6.58
N GLY A 50 -9.63 -9.76 6.18
CA GLY A 50 -10.53 -8.62 6.29
C GLY A 50 -10.59 -7.97 7.68
N LYS A 51 -9.99 -8.58 8.72
CA LYS A 51 -10.08 -8.10 10.10
C LYS A 51 -9.43 -6.72 10.24
N GLN A 52 -10.21 -5.75 10.71
CA GLN A 52 -9.73 -4.39 10.92
C GLN A 52 -8.86 -4.27 12.18
N LEU A 53 -8.02 -3.23 12.22
CA LEU A 53 -7.25 -2.81 13.40
C LEU A 53 -6.29 -3.87 13.98
N THR A 54 -5.86 -4.84 13.17
CA THR A 54 -4.81 -5.79 13.53
C THR A 54 -3.45 -5.09 13.67
N ARG A 55 -2.51 -5.74 14.36
CA ARG A 55 -1.14 -5.24 14.50
C ARG A 55 -0.48 -5.02 13.13
N ASN A 56 -0.66 -5.95 12.20
CA ASN A 56 -0.10 -5.90 10.85
C ASN A 56 -0.66 -4.70 10.06
N ARG A 57 -1.97 -4.49 10.08
CA ARG A 57 -2.61 -3.36 9.41
C ARG A 57 -2.20 -2.01 10.00
N LYS A 58 -2.06 -1.92 11.33
CA LYS A 58 -1.55 -0.71 11.97
C LYS A 58 -0.12 -0.39 11.54
N PHE A 59 0.74 -1.40 11.48
CA PHE A 59 2.12 -1.24 11.00
C PHE A 59 2.15 -0.73 9.55
N LEU A 60 1.38 -1.32 8.64
CA LEU A 60 1.36 -0.94 7.22
C LEU A 60 0.73 0.43 6.93
N VAL A 61 -0.08 0.96 7.83
CA VAL A 61 -0.59 2.33 7.74
C VAL A 61 0.43 3.33 8.28
N VAL A 62 1.11 3.00 9.37
CA VAL A 62 2.03 3.94 10.05
C VAL A 62 3.37 4.06 9.34
N VAL A 63 3.95 2.96 8.87
CA VAL A 63 5.30 2.96 8.27
C VAL A 63 5.41 3.89 7.06
N PRO A 64 4.51 3.84 6.06
CA PRO A 64 4.60 4.73 4.91
C PRO A 64 4.40 6.21 5.27
N VAL A 65 3.71 6.51 6.37
CA VAL A 65 3.42 7.89 6.81
C VAL A 65 4.64 8.50 7.51
N VAL A 66 5.47 7.69 8.17
CA VAL A 66 6.63 8.15 8.95
C VAL A 66 7.94 8.15 8.14
N LEU A 67 8.01 7.42 7.02
CA LEU A 67 9.18 7.30 6.13
C LEU A 67 9.04 8.14 4.86
#